data_AF-A0A358AEM1-F1
#
_entry.id   AF-A0A358AEM1-F1
#
_cell.length_a   1.000
_cell.length_b   1.000
_cell.length_c   1.000
_cell.angle_alpha   90.00
_cell.angle_beta   90.00
_cell.angle_gamma   90.00
#
_symmetry.space_group_name_H-M   'P 1'
#
loop_
_entity.id
_entity.type
_entity.pdbx_description
1 polymer ?
#
loop_
_entity_poly.entity_id
_entity_poly.type
_entity_poly.pdbx_seq_one_letter_code
_entity_poly.pdbx_strand_id
1 'polypeptide(L)'
;MEKFTLSKGPLSLKLLVTMALLGIGITYLVLALHVFIDTSFKVSVIKDAYSTMDWTELVDHTHKYFPYYGIYIFAFTLFIFVLGTSYSEWVKCLAVIIPNCLIVLDIGSMWAIRFINADIFSWGLFMAGNFLAACFFILFVLTIYDIWMRRNSITV
;
A
#
# COMPACT_ATOMS: atom_id res chain seq x y z
N MET A 1 -11.46 -10.68 -28.24
CA MET A 1 -10.64 -11.51 -27.33
C MET A 1 -11.21 -11.41 -25.94
N GLU A 2 -11.49 -12.54 -25.29
CA GLU A 2 -11.95 -12.56 -23.90
C GLU A 2 -10.83 -12.01 -23.00
N LYS A 3 -11.14 -11.07 -22.10
CA LYS A 3 -10.15 -10.50 -21.19
C LYS A 3 -9.76 -11.57 -20.16
N PHE A 4 -8.47 -11.89 -20.06
CA PHE A 4 -7.95 -12.85 -19.09
C PHE A 4 -8.23 -12.37 -17.65
N THR A 5 -8.63 -13.30 -16.78
CA THR A 5 -8.81 -13.06 -15.34
C THR A 5 -8.22 -14.20 -14.53
N LEU A 6 -7.61 -13.92 -13.39
CA LEU A 6 -7.03 -14.92 -12.50
C LEU A 6 -8.07 -15.88 -11.95
N SER A 7 -9.34 -15.45 -11.83
CA SER A 7 -10.46 -16.30 -11.43
C SER A 7 -10.70 -17.47 -12.39
N LYS A 8 -10.35 -17.35 -13.68
CA LYS A 8 -10.43 -18.41 -14.69
C LYS A 8 -9.10 -19.14 -14.91
N GLY A 9 -8.02 -18.72 -14.23
CA GLY A 9 -6.69 -19.30 -14.38
C GLY A 9 -6.56 -20.72 -13.78
N PRO A 10 -5.51 -21.47 -14.14
CA PRO A 10 -5.22 -22.77 -13.55
C PRO A 10 -4.95 -22.64 -12.05
N LEU A 11 -5.26 -23.71 -11.30
CA LEU A 11 -5.11 -23.73 -9.84
C LEU A 11 -3.69 -23.38 -9.38
N SER A 12 -2.67 -23.86 -10.08
CA SER A 12 -1.26 -23.54 -9.79
C SER A 12 -0.96 -22.04 -9.82
N LEU A 13 -1.51 -21.32 -10.80
CA LEU A 13 -1.36 -19.86 -10.90
C LEU A 13 -2.10 -19.15 -9.77
N LYS A 14 -3.33 -19.57 -9.44
CA LYS A 14 -4.09 -19.00 -8.32
C LYS A 14 -3.35 -19.15 -7.00
N LEU A 15 -2.80 -20.34 -6.74
CA LEU A 15 -2.01 -20.62 -5.54
C LEU A 15 -0.72 -19.80 -5.52
N LEU A 16 0.03 -19.74 -6.63
CA LEU A 16 1.25 -18.94 -6.73
C LEU A 16 0.99 -17.47 -6.39
N VAL A 17 -0.02 -16.86 -7.01
CA VAL A 17 -0.39 -15.46 -6.76
C VAL A 17 -0.86 -15.25 -5.33
N THR A 18 -1.68 -16.16 -4.80
CA THR A 18 -2.17 -16.08 -3.41
C THR A 18 -1.01 -16.16 -2.41
N MET A 19 -0.07 -17.09 -2.60
CA MET A 19 1.10 -17.21 -1.73
C MET A 19 2.02 -15.98 -1.82
N ALA A 20 2.20 -15.41 -3.02
CA ALA A 20 2.96 -14.17 -3.19
C ALA A 20 2.29 -13.00 -2.46
N LEU A 21 0.97 -12.84 -2.58
CA LEU A 21 0.20 -11.82 -1.86
C LEU A 21 0.27 -12.00 -0.35
N LEU A 22 0.20 -13.24 0.15
CA LEU A 22 0.38 -13.53 1.58
C LEU A 22 1.77 -13.14 2.06
N GLY A 23 2.82 -13.44 1.28
CA GLY A 23 4.18 -13.01 1.57
C GLY A 23 4.30 -11.49 1.69
N ILE A 24 3.71 -10.74 0.74
CA ILE A 24 3.65 -9.28 0.79
C ILE A 24 2.83 -8.79 1.99
N GLY A 25 1.73 -9.46 2.31
CA GLY A 25 0.92 -9.16 3.49
C GLY A 25 1.71 -9.29 4.79
N ILE A 26 2.51 -10.34 4.95
CA ILE A 26 3.39 -10.53 6.11
C ILE A 26 4.46 -9.43 6.13
N THR A 27 5.09 -9.14 5.00
CA THR A 27 6.08 -8.05 4.86
C THR A 27 5.50 -6.69 5.26
N TYR A 28 4.23 -6.44 4.92
CA TYR A 28 3.50 -5.24 5.32
C TYR A 28 3.21 -5.21 6.82
N LEU A 29 2.79 -6.33 7.41
CA LEU A 29 2.53 -6.43 8.84
C LEU A 29 3.79 -6.18 9.68
N VAL A 30 4.94 -6.70 9.24
CA VAL A 30 6.23 -6.45 9.89
C VAL A 30 6.59 -4.96 9.82
N LEU A 31 6.36 -4.31 8.68
CA LEU A 31 6.56 -2.86 8.56
C LEU A 31 5.64 -2.08 9.50
N ALA A 32 4.34 -2.40 9.52
CA ALA A 32 3.38 -1.74 10.40
C ALA A 32 3.74 -1.92 11.87
N LEU A 33 4.26 -3.09 12.26
CA LEU A 33 4.76 -3.35 13.60
C LEU A 33 6.00 -2.51 13.93
N HIS A 34 6.94 -2.37 12.99
CA HIS A 34 8.11 -1.50 13.17
C HIS A 34 7.69 -0.04 13.39
N VAL A 35 6.77 0.47 12.56
CA VAL A 35 6.20 1.81 12.72
C VAL A 35 5.47 1.96 14.07
N PHE A 36 4.73 0.93 14.51
CA PHE A 36 4.08 0.94 15.81
C PHE A 36 5.09 1.02 16.96
N ILE A 37 6.17 0.25 16.89
CA ILE A 37 7.24 0.27 17.90
C ILE A 37 7.87 1.68 17.97
N ASP A 38 8.15 2.27 16.81
CA ASP A 38 8.85 3.56 16.73
C ASP A 38 7.96 4.75 17.12
N THR A 39 6.68 4.71 16.79
CA THR A 39 5.78 5.87 16.92
C THR A 39 4.69 5.71 17.96
N SER A 40 4.43 4.47 18.41
CA SER A 40 3.23 4.09 19.17
C SER A 40 1.91 4.58 18.52
N PHE A 41 1.93 4.86 17.20
CA PHE A 41 0.86 5.55 16.47
C PHE A 41 0.40 6.87 17.10
N LYS A 42 1.34 7.64 17.66
CA LYS A 42 1.08 8.97 18.25
C LYS A 42 1.63 10.08 17.36
N VAL A 43 0.77 11.02 16.98
CA VAL A 43 1.13 12.18 16.16
C VAL A 43 2.21 13.04 16.83
N SER A 44 2.20 13.17 18.17
CA SER A 44 3.23 13.92 18.89
C SER A 44 4.62 13.31 18.74
N VAL A 45 4.73 11.96 18.77
CA VAL A 45 6.01 11.27 18.61
C VAL A 45 6.53 11.43 17.19
N ILE A 46 5.63 11.36 16.19
CA ILE A 46 5.96 11.65 14.79
C ILE A 46 6.51 13.09 14.66
N LYS A 47 5.82 14.06 15.25
CA LYS A 47 6.22 15.47 15.24
C LYS A 47 7.61 15.64 15.83
N ASP A 48 7.85 15.10 17.03
CA ASP A 48 9.11 15.27 17.74
C ASP A 48 10.28 14.61 16.98
N ALA A 49 10.05 13.42 16.41
CA ALA A 49 11.04 12.71 15.61
C ALA A 49 11.42 13.48 14.32
N TYR A 50 10.46 13.76 13.45
CA TYR A 50 10.75 14.36 12.14
C TYR A 50 11.11 15.85 12.20
N SER A 51 10.74 16.57 13.27
CA SER A 51 11.12 17.97 13.43
C SER A 51 12.59 18.18 13.78
N THR A 52 13.23 17.17 14.38
CA THR A 52 14.63 17.22 14.84
C THR A 52 15.60 16.56 13.87
N MET A 53 15.10 15.72 12.95
CA MET A 53 15.93 15.05 11.95
C MET A 53 16.72 16.02 11.09
N ASP A 54 17.96 15.63 10.79
CA ASP A 54 18.79 16.33 9.82
C ASP A 54 18.46 15.93 8.37
N TRP A 55 19.09 16.61 7.42
CA TRP A 55 18.85 16.34 6.00
C TRP A 55 19.24 14.92 5.60
N THR A 56 20.35 14.40 6.13
CA THR A 56 20.88 13.08 5.77
C THR A 56 20.00 11.97 6.35
N GLU A 57 19.51 12.13 7.58
CA GLU A 57 18.53 11.24 8.21
C GLU A 57 17.22 11.20 7.43
N LEU A 58 16.71 12.36 6.99
CA LEU A 58 15.51 12.42 6.15
C LEU A 58 15.72 11.73 4.80
N VAL A 59 16.87 11.92 4.16
CA VAL A 59 17.21 11.20 2.91
C VAL A 59 17.22 9.70 3.16
N ASP A 60 17.87 9.22 4.22
CA ASP A 60 17.96 7.79 4.53
C ASP A 60 16.58 7.18 4.80
N HIS A 61 15.76 7.85 5.62
CA HIS A 61 14.38 7.43 5.88
C HIS A 61 13.56 7.36 4.60
N THR A 62 13.58 8.41 3.79
CA THR A 62 12.78 8.46 2.56
C THR A 62 13.28 7.47 1.51
N HIS A 63 14.59 7.23 1.41
CA HIS A 63 15.18 6.18 0.58
C HIS A 63 14.79 4.77 1.03
N LYS A 64 14.63 4.55 2.33
CA LYS A 64 14.11 3.27 2.86
C LYS A 64 12.63 3.07 2.53
N TYR A 65 11.79 4.05 2.85
CA TYR A 65 10.33 3.90 2.76
C TYR A 65 9.78 3.99 1.33
N PHE A 66 10.35 4.83 0.46
CA PHE A 66 9.81 5.04 -0.88
C PHE A 66 9.84 3.77 -1.76
N PRO A 67 10.96 3.03 -1.89
CA PRO A 67 10.97 1.76 -2.62
C PRO A 67 10.15 0.68 -1.93
N TYR A 68 10.11 0.71 -0.60
CA TYR A 68 9.35 -0.27 0.17
C TYR A 68 7.85 -0.18 -0.11
N TYR A 69 7.28 1.03 -0.02
CA TYR A 69 5.89 1.25 -0.39
C TYR A 69 5.67 1.14 -1.90
N GLY A 70 6.42 1.90 -2.70
CA GLY A 70 6.18 2.03 -4.14
C GLY A 70 6.40 0.73 -4.90
N ILE A 71 7.55 0.09 -4.72
CA ILE A 71 7.99 -1.04 -5.53
C ILE A 71 7.61 -2.37 -4.89
N TYR A 72 7.96 -2.57 -3.62
CA TYR A 72 7.84 -3.90 -3.00
C TYR A 72 6.41 -4.24 -2.55
N ILE A 73 5.66 -3.28 -2.00
CA ILE A 73 4.29 -3.51 -1.54
C ILE A 73 3.27 -3.22 -2.63
N PHE A 74 3.25 -1.99 -3.15
CA PHE A 74 2.15 -1.54 -4.00
C PHE A 74 2.32 -1.94 -5.45
N ALA A 75 3.49 -1.81 -6.09
CA ALA A 75 3.61 -2.08 -7.52
C ALA A 75 3.18 -3.51 -7.90
N PHE A 76 3.63 -4.52 -7.17
CA PHE A 76 3.26 -5.91 -7.46
C PHE A 76 1.79 -6.20 -7.14
N THR A 77 1.29 -5.71 -5.99
CA THR A 77 -0.12 -5.88 -5.59
C THR A 77 -1.06 -5.19 -6.60
N LEU A 78 -0.72 -3.98 -7.03
CA LEU A 78 -1.46 -3.22 -8.05
C LEU A 78 -1.40 -3.89 -9.41
N PHE A 79 -0.24 -4.42 -9.81
CA PHE A 79 -0.10 -5.16 -11.06
C PHE A 79 -1.05 -6.37 -11.10
N ILE A 80 -1.06 -7.17 -10.03
CA ILE A 80 -1.99 -8.29 -9.88
C ILE A 80 -3.43 -7.80 -9.88
N PHE A 81 -3.75 -6.74 -9.13
CA PHE A 81 -5.11 -6.24 -9.04
C PHE A 81 -5.63 -5.76 -10.39
N VAL A 82 -4.87 -4.92 -11.10
CA VAL A 82 -5.30 -4.30 -12.36
C VAL A 82 -5.43 -5.32 -13.48
N LEU A 83 -4.45 -6.22 -13.63
CA LEU A 83 -4.42 -7.17 -14.74
C LEU A 83 -5.13 -8.49 -14.44
N GLY A 84 -5.15 -8.87 -13.17
CA GLY A 84 -5.61 -10.19 -12.75
C GLY A 84 -7.07 -10.23 -12.30
N THR A 85 -7.67 -9.12 -11.91
CA THR A 85 -9.05 -9.10 -11.38
C THR A 85 -10.08 -8.70 -12.42
N SER A 86 -11.33 -9.10 -12.17
CA SER A 86 -12.49 -8.76 -13.00
C SER A 86 -13.27 -7.52 -12.54
N TYR A 87 -12.65 -6.64 -11.73
CA TYR A 87 -13.24 -5.34 -11.37
C TYR A 87 -13.31 -4.39 -12.58
N SER A 88 -14.21 -3.40 -12.50
CA SER A 88 -14.36 -2.39 -13.55
C SER A 88 -13.10 -1.51 -13.66
N GLU A 89 -12.86 -0.95 -14.86
CA GLU A 89 -11.69 -0.09 -15.09
C GLU A 89 -11.69 1.15 -14.19
N TRP A 90 -12.86 1.69 -13.84
CA TRP A 90 -12.93 2.79 -12.89
C TRP A 90 -12.36 2.43 -11.52
N VAL A 91 -12.69 1.24 -10.98
CA VAL A 91 -12.16 0.77 -9.69
C VAL A 91 -10.66 0.56 -9.78
N LYS A 92 -10.17 0.04 -10.90
CA LYS A 92 -8.74 -0.16 -11.16
C LYS A 92 -7.98 1.16 -11.24
N CYS A 93 -8.55 2.18 -11.88
CA CYS A 93 -7.97 3.52 -11.92
C CYS A 93 -7.86 4.13 -10.52
N LEU A 94 -8.90 4.02 -9.70
CA LEU A 94 -8.84 4.48 -8.31
C LEU A 94 -7.80 3.73 -7.49
N ALA A 95 -7.74 2.40 -7.64
CA ALA A 95 -6.74 1.56 -6.99
C ALA A 95 -5.30 1.98 -7.34
N VAL A 96 -5.06 2.48 -8.54
CA VAL A 96 -3.73 3.00 -8.93
C VAL A 96 -3.51 4.41 -8.39
N ILE A 97 -4.46 5.32 -8.56
CA ILE A 97 -4.28 6.74 -8.24
C ILE A 97 -4.14 6.95 -6.73
N ILE A 98 -5.06 6.40 -5.93
CA ILE A 98 -5.17 6.72 -4.51
C ILE A 98 -3.88 6.34 -3.74
N PRO A 99 -3.36 5.10 -3.82
CA PRO A 99 -2.15 4.74 -3.08
C PRO A 99 -0.92 5.52 -3.52
N ASN A 100 -0.77 5.80 -4.82
CA ASN A 100 0.36 6.58 -5.31
C ASN A 100 0.32 8.03 -4.81
N CYS A 101 -0.85 8.67 -4.81
CA CYS A 101 -1.02 9.99 -4.20
C CYS A 101 -0.72 9.97 -2.70
N LEU A 102 -1.15 8.92 -1.98
CA LEU A 102 -0.87 8.77 -0.56
C LEU A 102 0.62 8.53 -0.27
N ILE A 103 1.35 7.80 -1.11
CA ILE A 103 2.82 7.64 -0.97
C ILE A 103 3.52 9.00 -1.13
N VAL A 104 3.10 9.80 -2.12
CA VAL A 104 3.65 11.15 -2.31
C VAL A 104 3.34 12.04 -1.11
N LEU A 105 2.12 11.96 -0.57
CA LEU A 105 1.73 12.68 0.64
C LEU A 105 2.51 12.22 1.87
N ASP A 106 2.72 10.92 2.04
CA ASP A 106 3.45 10.31 3.16
C ASP A 106 4.92 10.79 3.15
N ILE A 107 5.64 10.51 2.06
CA ILE A 107 7.03 10.95 1.88
C ILE A 107 7.13 12.47 1.95
N GLY A 108 6.26 13.20 1.24
CA GLY A 108 6.24 14.66 1.25
C GLY A 108 6.00 15.25 2.65
N SER A 109 5.17 14.60 3.47
CA SER A 109 4.91 15.04 4.84
C SER A 109 6.12 14.88 5.74
N MET A 110 6.94 13.82 5.58
CA MET A 110 8.20 13.66 6.33
C MET A 110 9.10 14.89 6.18
N TRP A 111 9.26 15.38 4.94
CA TRP A 111 10.04 16.59 4.64
C TRP A 111 9.33 17.86 5.14
N ALA A 112 8.03 17.96 4.91
CA ALA A 112 7.27 19.16 5.24
C ALA A 112 7.11 19.40 6.75
N ILE A 113 7.19 18.35 7.59
CA ILE A 113 7.28 18.47 9.05
C ILE A 113 8.51 19.32 9.43
N ARG A 114 9.66 19.03 8.80
CA ARG A 114 10.93 19.70 9.11
C ARG A 114 10.99 21.13 8.58
N PHE A 115 10.54 21.35 7.35
CA PHE A 115 10.81 22.58 6.60
C PHE A 115 9.63 23.55 6.48
N ILE A 116 8.40 23.12 6.77
CA ILE A 116 7.20 23.94 6.54
C ILE A 116 6.38 24.12 7.81
N ASN A 117 5.74 23.05 8.31
CA ASN A 117 4.88 23.12 9.49
C ASN A 117 4.77 21.75 10.18
N ALA A 118 5.41 21.63 11.34
CA ALA A 118 5.47 20.35 12.04
C ALA A 118 4.08 19.85 12.49
N ASP A 119 3.16 20.75 12.88
CA ASP A 119 1.84 20.34 13.39
C ASP A 119 0.93 19.77 12.29
N ILE A 120 0.79 20.49 11.18
CA ILE A 120 -0.10 20.09 10.08
C ILE A 120 0.43 18.83 9.40
N PHE A 121 1.72 18.79 9.09
CA PHE A 121 2.28 17.68 8.32
C PHE A 121 2.51 16.42 9.16
N SER A 122 2.58 16.50 10.50
CA SER A 122 2.57 15.29 11.33
C SER A 122 1.23 14.57 11.28
N TRP A 123 0.12 15.31 11.25
CA TRP A 123 -1.19 14.74 10.97
C TRP A 123 -1.29 14.21 9.55
N GLY A 124 -0.71 14.94 8.58
CA GLY A 124 -0.62 14.50 7.18
C GLY A 124 0.06 13.14 7.04
N LEU A 125 1.26 12.99 7.64
CA LEU A 125 2.02 11.75 7.66
C LEU A 125 1.25 10.61 8.35
N PHE A 126 0.67 10.88 9.52
CA PHE A 126 -0.12 9.90 10.26
C PHE A 126 -1.33 9.41 9.46
N MET A 127 -2.10 10.32 8.86
CA MET A 127 -3.27 9.97 8.04
C MET A 127 -2.87 9.24 6.76
N ALA A 128 -1.82 9.69 6.07
CA ALA A 128 -1.33 9.05 4.85
C ALA A 128 -0.93 7.60 5.10
N GLY A 129 -0.15 7.33 6.14
CA GLY A 129 0.25 5.97 6.53
C GLY A 129 -0.95 5.07 6.87
N ASN A 130 -1.93 5.58 7.62
CA ASN A 130 -3.15 4.82 7.96
C ASN A 130 -4.00 4.53 6.70
N PHE A 131 -4.16 5.49 5.81
CA PHE A 131 -4.90 5.28 4.56
C PHE A 131 -4.16 4.36 3.60
N LEU A 132 -2.82 4.36 3.59
CA LEU A 132 -2.03 3.38 2.84
C LEU A 132 -2.27 1.96 3.37
N ALA A 133 -2.30 1.78 4.69
CA ALA A 133 -2.62 0.49 5.30
C ALA A 133 -4.01 0.01 4.90
N ALA A 134 -5.01 0.90 4.95
CA ALA A 134 -6.36 0.60 4.50
C ALA A 134 -6.40 0.25 3.00
N CYS A 135 -5.72 0.99 2.14
CA CYS A 135 -5.65 0.72 0.71
C CYS A 135 -5.04 -0.64 0.43
N PHE A 136 -3.91 -0.97 1.07
CA PHE A 136 -3.27 -2.27 0.92
C PHE A 136 -4.22 -3.40 1.36
N PHE A 137 -4.86 -3.26 2.53
CA PHE A 137 -5.79 -4.26 3.03
C PHE A 137 -6.99 -4.46 2.09
N ILE A 138 -7.57 -3.38 1.58
CA ILE A 138 -8.68 -3.43 0.61
C ILE A 138 -8.22 -4.15 -0.67
N LEU A 139 -7.07 -3.77 -1.23
CA LEU A 139 -6.53 -4.42 -2.43
C LEU A 139 -6.28 -5.91 -2.21
N PHE A 140 -5.69 -6.27 -1.07
CA PHE A 140 -5.44 -7.65 -0.68
C PHE A 140 -6.75 -8.45 -0.63
N VAL A 141 -7.74 -7.98 0.15
CA VAL A 141 -9.02 -8.67 0.33
C VAL A 141 -9.78 -8.78 -0.99
N LEU A 142 -9.88 -7.70 -1.76
CA LEU A 142 -10.59 -7.70 -3.04
C LEU A 142 -9.91 -8.62 -4.06
N THR A 143 -8.58 -8.67 -4.10
CA THR A 143 -7.85 -9.58 -4.99
C THR A 143 -8.12 -11.04 -4.63
N ILE A 144 -8.00 -11.40 -3.35
CA ILE A 144 -8.27 -12.77 -2.88
C ILE A 144 -9.73 -13.16 -3.14
N TYR A 145 -10.66 -12.24 -2.87
CA TYR A 145 -12.09 -12.44 -3.12
C TYR A 145 -12.38 -12.69 -4.60
N ASP A 146 -11.81 -11.90 -5.52
CA ASP A 146 -12.03 -12.07 -6.97
C ASP A 146 -11.45 -13.39 -7.49
N ILE A 147 -10.28 -13.82 -6.98
CA ILE A 147 -9.64 -15.08 -7.39
C ILE A 147 -10.44 -16.32 -6.96
N TRP A 148 -10.95 -16.33 -5.73
CA TRP A 148 -11.48 -17.54 -5.09
C TRP A 148 -13.00 -17.57 -4.93
N MET A 149 -13.64 -16.43 -4.65
CA MET A 149 -15.04 -16.39 -4.21
C MET A 149 -15.98 -15.82 -5.26
N ARG A 150 -15.48 -14.99 -6.19
CA ARG A 150 -16.31 -14.46 -7.28
C ARG A 150 -16.63 -15.59 -8.25
N ARG A 151 -17.80 -16.22 -8.04
CA ARG A 151 -18.43 -17.11 -9.00
C ARG A 151 -18.61 -16.31 -10.28
N ASN A 152 -17.81 -16.62 -11.31
CA ASN A 152 -18.25 -16.38 -12.66
C ASN A 152 -19.56 -17.15 -12.77
N SER A 153 -20.68 -16.45 -12.88
CA SER A 153 -21.96 -17.08 -13.23
C SER A 153 -21.72 -17.87 -14.50
N ILE A 154 -21.54 -19.18 -14.34
CA ILE A 154 -21.66 -20.14 -15.41
C ILE A 154 -23.14 -20.03 -15.78
N THR A 155 -23.43 -19.17 -16.76
CA THR A 155 -24.61 -19.37 -17.61
C THR A 155 -24.35 -20.68 -18.32
N VAL A 156 -24.94 -21.74 -17.77
CA VAL A 156 -25.24 -22.99 -18.49
C VAL A 156 -26.16 -22.66 -19.65
#